data_AF-A0AAP2UYK2-F1
#
_entry.id   AF-A0AAP2UYK2-F1
#
_cell.length_a   1.000
_cell.length_b   1.000
_cell.length_c   1.000
_cell.angle_alpha   90.00
_cell.angle_beta   90.00
_cell.angle_gamma   90.00
#
_symmetry.space_group_name_H-M   'P 1'
#
loop_
_entity.id
_entity.type
_entity.pdbx_description
1 polymer ?
#
loop_
_entity_poly.entity_id
_entity_poly.type
_entity_poly.pdbx_seq_one_letter_code
_entity_poly.pdbx_strand_id
1 'polypeptide(L)'
;MSVWWEHVRSLLSLRAHEHAALPDLRGLESTRARVERTHFLADDHERSHAGDRMYVLRREPGNRRDASAIAVYARGRGVGYVADAYAADIAQLLDDLGGAAVVNGLGSTAGSSRLWVELPEEHALRDFVGSYSAT
;
A
#
# COMPACT_ATOMS: atom_id res chain seq x y z
N MET A 1 4.96 -28.38 -21.79
CA MET A 1 4.75 -28.41 -20.33
C MET A 1 5.85 -27.58 -19.69
N SER A 2 5.66 -26.26 -19.60
CA SER A 2 6.66 -25.30 -19.08
C SER A 2 5.99 -24.07 -18.46
N VAL A 3 5.07 -24.26 -17.51
CA VAL A 3 4.38 -23.13 -16.81
C VAL A 3 4.86 -23.00 -15.36
N TRP A 4 5.77 -23.87 -14.92
CA TRP A 4 6.20 -23.93 -13.51
C TRP A 4 7.38 -22.99 -13.20
N TRP A 5 8.17 -22.60 -14.19
CA TRP A 5 9.37 -21.77 -13.97
C TRP A 5 9.10 -20.26 -13.88
N GLU A 6 8.00 -19.74 -14.44
CA GLU A 6 7.62 -18.33 -14.31
C GLU A 6 7.10 -18.00 -12.90
N HIS A 7 6.38 -18.93 -12.26
CA HIS A 7 5.87 -18.76 -10.89
C HIS A 7 6.96 -18.83 -9.80
N VAL A 8 8.03 -19.58 -10.04
CA VAL A 8 9.14 -19.67 -9.08
C VAL A 8 10.01 -18.40 -9.15
N ARG A 9 10.06 -17.73 -10.31
CA ARG A 9 10.78 -16.47 -10.45
C ARG A 9 10.11 -15.32 -9.69
N SER A 10 8.77 -15.26 -9.66
CA SER A 10 8.04 -14.27 -8.85
C SER A 10 8.25 -14.50 -7.35
N LEU A 11 8.25 -15.76 -6.90
CA LEU A 11 8.49 -16.09 -5.48
C LEU A 11 9.93 -15.82 -5.01
N LEU A 12 10.92 -15.85 -5.92
CA LEU A 12 12.31 -15.52 -5.60
C LEU A 12 12.65 -14.03 -5.77
N SER A 13 11.96 -13.29 -6.66
CA SER A 13 12.01 -11.82 -6.65
C SER A 13 11.36 -11.23 -5.38
N LEU A 14 10.39 -11.95 -4.79
CA LEU A 14 9.75 -11.62 -3.51
C LEU A 14 10.69 -11.60 -2.30
N ARG A 15 11.89 -12.23 -2.37
CA ARG A 15 12.86 -12.27 -1.27
C ARG A 15 14.19 -11.56 -1.55
N ALA A 16 14.55 -11.38 -2.82
CA ALA A 16 15.81 -10.71 -3.18
C ALA A 16 15.72 -9.17 -3.31
N HIS A 17 14.52 -8.58 -3.24
CA HIS A 17 14.33 -7.14 -3.03
C HIS A 17 14.32 -6.75 -1.54
N GLU A 18 14.84 -7.61 -0.66
CA GLU A 18 15.26 -7.20 0.69
C GLU A 18 16.27 -6.02 0.55
N HIS A 19 15.75 -4.80 0.76
CA HIS A 19 16.40 -3.48 0.65
C HIS A 19 16.46 -2.78 -0.72
N ALA A 20 15.68 -3.19 -1.73
CA ALA A 20 15.35 -2.26 -2.80
C ALA A 20 14.36 -1.22 -2.24
N ALA A 21 14.60 0.07 -2.48
CA ALA A 21 13.68 1.12 -2.06
C ALA A 21 12.28 0.80 -2.61
N LEU A 22 11.27 0.76 -1.73
CA LEU A 22 9.89 0.55 -2.16
C LEU A 22 9.50 1.61 -3.20
N PRO A 23 8.71 1.27 -4.24
CA PRO A 23 8.17 2.24 -5.18
C PRO A 23 7.50 3.40 -4.43
N ASP A 24 7.89 4.63 -4.75
CA ASP A 24 7.39 5.83 -4.09
C ASP A 24 6.26 6.48 -4.91
N LEU A 25 5.03 6.38 -4.40
CA LEU A 25 3.82 6.89 -5.05
C LEU A 25 3.39 8.26 -4.52
N ARG A 26 4.16 8.85 -3.59
CA ARG A 26 3.79 10.10 -2.89
C ARG A 26 3.66 11.33 -3.79
N GLY A 27 4.22 11.27 -5.01
CA GLY A 27 4.12 12.32 -6.02
C GLY A 27 2.98 12.15 -7.02
N LEU A 28 2.20 11.07 -6.93
CA LEU A 28 1.09 10.82 -7.86
C LEU A 28 -0.15 11.63 -7.48
N GLU A 29 -0.97 11.92 -8.48
CA GLU A 29 -2.34 12.40 -8.26
C GLU A 29 -3.07 11.42 -7.34
N SER A 30 -3.56 11.92 -6.20
CA SER A 30 -4.04 11.10 -5.10
C SER A 30 -5.26 11.73 -4.44
N THR A 31 -6.17 10.87 -4.00
CA THR A 31 -7.32 11.25 -3.20
C THR A 31 -7.16 10.81 -1.75
N ARG A 32 -7.58 11.68 -0.82
CA ARG A 32 -7.60 11.36 0.61
C ARG A 32 -8.66 10.32 0.93
N ALA A 33 -8.24 9.19 1.49
CA ALA A 33 -9.13 8.11 1.92
C ALA A 33 -8.91 7.76 3.40
N ARG A 34 -9.97 7.20 4.01
CA ARG A 34 -9.92 6.73 5.38
C ARG A 34 -9.29 5.33 5.41
N VAL A 35 -8.43 5.08 6.39
CA VAL A 35 -7.99 3.72 6.71
C VAL A 35 -9.13 2.98 7.41
N GLU A 36 -9.52 1.84 6.85
CA GLU A 36 -10.57 0.97 7.36
C GLU A 36 -10.02 -0.15 8.23
N ARG A 37 -10.93 -0.85 8.93
CA ARG A 37 -10.61 -2.01 9.76
C ARG A 37 -9.39 -1.76 10.66
N THR A 38 -9.33 -0.56 11.24
CA THR A 38 -8.17 -0.10 12.00
C THR A 38 -7.94 -0.98 13.21
N HIS A 39 -6.74 -1.55 13.33
CA HIS A 39 -6.38 -2.45 14.42
C HIS A 39 -5.90 -1.71 15.68
N PHE A 40 -5.67 -0.40 15.57
CA PHE A 40 -5.22 0.44 16.66
C PHE A 40 -6.15 1.63 16.83
N LEU A 41 -6.58 1.87 18.07
CA LEU A 41 -6.90 3.22 18.51
C LEU A 41 -5.57 3.97 18.43
N ALA A 42 -5.41 4.86 17.44
CA ALA A 42 -4.20 5.65 17.29
C ALA A 42 -3.82 6.28 18.64
N ASP A 43 -2.69 5.87 19.21
CA ASP A 43 -2.18 6.40 20.48
C ASP A 43 -1.91 7.90 20.33
N ASP A 44 -1.93 8.67 21.41
CA ASP A 44 -1.68 10.14 21.36
C ASP A 44 -0.37 10.52 20.67
N HIS A 45 0.62 9.62 20.65
CA HIS A 45 1.87 9.80 19.93
C HIS A 45 1.72 9.71 18.39
N GLU A 46 0.74 8.97 17.90
CA GLU A 46 0.32 9.05 16.49
C GLU A 46 -0.52 10.32 16.21
N ARG A 47 -0.95 11.08 17.22
CA ARG A 47 -1.72 12.34 17.04
C ARG A 47 -0.86 13.59 16.97
N SER A 48 0.36 13.58 17.51
CA SER A 48 1.10 14.81 17.86
C SER A 48 2.02 15.39 16.77
N HIS A 49 2.22 14.74 15.63
CA HIS A 49 3.14 15.24 14.60
C HIS A 49 2.41 15.52 13.28
N ALA A 50 2.20 16.81 12.99
CA ALA A 50 1.88 17.33 11.67
C ALA A 50 3.21 17.48 10.90
N GLY A 51 3.49 16.54 10.02
CA GLY A 51 4.70 16.50 9.20
C GLY A 51 4.69 15.22 8.37
N ASP A 52 5.19 15.31 7.14
CA ASP A 52 5.28 14.29 6.08
C ASP A 52 5.32 12.84 6.61
N ARG A 53 4.14 12.22 6.77
CA ARG A 53 4.06 10.84 7.28
C ARG A 53 4.10 9.91 6.09
N MET A 54 4.96 8.92 6.16
CA MET A 54 5.02 7.86 5.16
C MET A 54 4.26 6.64 5.67
N TYR A 55 3.32 6.17 4.86
CA TYR A 55 2.68 4.86 5.02
C TYR A 55 3.15 3.92 3.90
N VAL A 56 2.99 2.63 4.14
CA VAL A 56 3.26 1.58 3.16
C VAL A 56 1.97 0.83 2.88
N LEU A 57 1.60 0.74 1.62
CA LEU A 57 0.57 -0.18 1.13
C LEU A 57 1.22 -1.53 0.88
N ARG A 58 0.57 -2.62 1.28
CA ARG A 58 1.07 -3.98 1.06
C ARG A 58 -0.05 -4.95 0.71
N ARG A 59 0.14 -5.70 -0.37
CA ARG A 59 -0.75 -6.77 -0.82
C ARG A 59 -0.75 -7.94 0.16
N GLU A 60 -1.95 -8.46 0.41
CA GLU A 60 -2.16 -9.69 1.18
C GLU A 60 -3.03 -10.68 0.38
N PRO A 61 -2.51 -11.30 -0.70
CA PRO A 61 -3.29 -12.22 -1.53
C PRO A 61 -3.77 -13.48 -0.79
N GLY A 62 -3.12 -13.82 0.34
CA GLY A 62 -3.54 -14.91 1.24
C GLY A 62 -4.54 -14.50 2.31
N ASN A 63 -5.05 -13.26 2.30
CA ASN A 63 -6.02 -12.82 3.29
C ASN A 63 -7.33 -13.60 3.15
N ARG A 64 -7.78 -14.20 4.26
CA ARG A 64 -8.92 -15.14 4.29
C ARG A 64 -10.26 -14.50 3.90
N ARG A 65 -10.38 -13.18 4.02
CA ARG A 65 -11.62 -12.45 3.76
C ARG A 65 -11.68 -11.93 2.33
N ASP A 66 -10.56 -11.48 1.79
CA ASP A 66 -10.47 -10.81 0.50
C ASP A 66 -9.07 -10.97 -0.09
N ALA A 67 -8.95 -11.65 -1.23
CA ALA A 67 -7.66 -11.83 -1.93
C ALA A 67 -7.11 -10.52 -2.51
N SER A 68 -7.95 -9.49 -2.66
CA SER A 68 -7.55 -8.16 -3.09
C SER A 68 -7.09 -7.28 -1.93
N ALA A 69 -7.10 -7.78 -0.69
CA ALA A 69 -6.75 -6.99 0.48
C ALA A 69 -5.41 -6.27 0.36
N ILE A 70 -5.42 -4.99 0.73
CA ILE A 70 -4.23 -4.14 0.84
C ILE A 70 -4.19 -3.57 2.26
N ALA A 71 -3.19 -4.01 3.00
CA ALA A 71 -2.92 -3.54 4.35
C ALA A 71 -2.13 -2.23 4.30
N VAL A 72 -2.41 -1.34 5.25
CA VAL A 72 -1.71 -0.07 5.44
C VAL A 72 -0.80 -0.20 6.65
N TYR A 73 0.48 0.12 6.48
CA TYR A 73 1.48 0.09 7.54
C TYR A 73 2.01 1.50 7.83
N ALA A 74 2.14 1.83 9.11
CA ALA A 74 2.83 3.01 9.60
C ALA A 74 4.02 2.58 10.45
N ARG A 75 5.24 3.04 10.12
CA ARG A 75 6.47 2.72 10.87
C ARG A 75 6.64 1.21 11.12
N GLY A 76 6.34 0.38 10.12
CA GLY A 76 6.44 -1.08 10.20
C GLY A 76 5.29 -1.77 10.93
N ARG A 77 4.29 -1.04 11.43
CA ARG A 77 3.12 -1.58 12.13
C ARG A 77 1.87 -1.50 11.24
N GLY A 78 1.14 -2.60 11.09
CA GLY A 78 -0.11 -2.63 10.30
C GLY A 78 -1.23 -1.87 11.00
N VAL A 79 -1.66 -0.74 10.46
CA VAL A 79 -2.64 0.15 11.10
C VAL A 79 -4.07 -0.07 10.63
N GLY A 80 -4.27 -0.77 9.52
CA GLY A 80 -5.58 -1.13 8.98
C GLY A 80 -5.49 -1.54 7.52
N TYR A 81 -6.56 -1.32 6.78
CA TYR A 81 -6.68 -1.65 5.36
C TYR A 81 -7.22 -0.46 4.57
N VAL A 82 -6.99 -0.44 3.27
CA VAL A 82 -7.77 0.41 2.36
C VAL A 82 -9.18 -0.20 2.18
N ALA A 83 -10.11 0.59 1.63
CA ALA A 83 -11.46 0.10 1.34
C ALA A 83 -11.42 -1.05 0.33
N ASP A 84 -12.26 -2.08 0.54
CA ASP A 84 -12.26 -3.32 -0.26
C ASP A 84 -12.45 -3.02 -1.78
N ALA A 85 -13.28 -2.04 -2.14
CA ALA A 85 -13.49 -1.63 -3.54
C ALA A 85 -12.21 -1.07 -4.18
N TYR A 86 -11.57 -0.10 -3.52
CA TYR A 86 -10.29 0.45 -3.99
C TYR A 86 -9.21 -0.63 -4.05
N ALA A 87 -9.19 -1.54 -3.07
CA ALA A 87 -8.24 -2.64 -3.05
C ALA A 87 -8.39 -3.54 -4.29
N ALA A 88 -9.62 -3.84 -4.69
CA ALA A 88 -9.92 -4.62 -5.89
C ALA A 88 -9.44 -3.92 -7.17
N ASP A 89 -9.59 -2.60 -7.27
CA ASP A 89 -9.22 -1.84 -8.48
C ASP A 89 -7.70 -1.79 -8.69
N ILE A 90 -6.93 -1.68 -7.61
CA ILE A 90 -5.47 -1.48 -7.69
C ILE A 90 -4.63 -2.70 -7.32
N ALA A 91 -5.24 -3.81 -6.88
CA ALA A 91 -4.51 -4.99 -6.39
C ALA A 91 -3.46 -5.50 -7.39
N GLN A 92 -3.86 -5.69 -8.65
CA GLN A 92 -2.95 -6.18 -9.69
C GLN A 92 -1.84 -5.17 -10.00
N LEU A 93 -2.17 -3.87 -10.06
CA LEU A 93 -1.18 -2.82 -10.29
C LEU A 93 -0.13 -2.79 -9.17
N LEU A 94 -0.54 -3.01 -7.94
CA LEU A 94 0.39 -3.10 -6.81
C LEU A 94 1.20 -4.41 -6.83
N ASP A 95 0.60 -5.52 -7.27
CA ASP A 95 1.31 -6.79 -7.49
C ASP A 95 2.41 -6.63 -8.57
N ASP A 96 2.13 -5.89 -9.66
CA ASP A 96 3.09 -5.58 -10.72
C ASP A 96 4.29 -4.73 -10.22
N LEU A 97 4.10 -3.95 -9.15
CA LEU A 97 5.13 -3.20 -8.43
C LEU A 97 5.89 -4.03 -7.38
N GLY A 98 5.64 -5.34 -7.30
CA GLY A 98 6.23 -6.22 -6.28
C GLY A 98 5.42 -6.32 -4.98
N GLY A 99 4.16 -5.87 -5.00
CA GLY A 99 3.19 -6.07 -3.93
C GLY A 99 3.26 -5.07 -2.77
N ALA A 100 4.10 -4.04 -2.86
CA ALA A 100 4.19 -2.99 -1.84
C ALA A 100 4.66 -1.65 -2.42
N ALA A 101 4.19 -0.55 -1.84
CA ALA A 101 4.57 0.81 -2.26
C ALA A 101 4.40 1.84 -1.12
N VAL A 102 5.12 2.95 -1.20
CA VAL A 102 5.07 4.07 -0.24
C VAL A 102 4.04 5.10 -0.69
N VAL A 103 3.24 5.59 0.26
CA VAL A 103 2.23 6.63 0.05
C VAL A 103 2.24 7.65 1.19
N ASN A 104 1.60 8.80 1.00
CA ASN A 104 1.49 9.81 2.04
C ASN A 104 0.44 9.36 3.07
N GLY A 105 0.84 9.33 4.33
CA GLY A 105 -0.05 9.27 5.47
C GLY A 105 -0.45 10.68 5.90
N LEU A 106 -1.69 10.85 6.31
CA LEU A 106 -2.19 12.11 6.85
C LEU A 106 -2.42 12.03 8.38
N GLY A 107 -2.25 10.84 8.96
CA GLY A 107 -2.47 10.62 10.39
C GLY A 107 -3.94 10.78 10.77
N SER A 108 -4.19 11.19 12.01
CA SER A 108 -5.53 11.50 12.51
C SER A 108 -5.71 13.00 12.69
N THR A 109 -6.92 13.50 12.44
CA THR A 109 -7.29 14.88 12.77
C THR A 109 -7.49 15.01 14.28
N ALA A 110 -7.18 16.17 14.87
CA ALA A 110 -7.40 16.45 16.29
C ALA A 110 -8.82 16.05 16.73
N GLY A 111 -8.92 15.25 17.80
CA GLY A 111 -10.19 14.74 18.33
C GLY A 111 -10.74 13.50 17.61
N SER A 112 -10.03 12.93 16.63
CA SER A 112 -10.41 11.69 15.95
C SER A 112 -9.34 10.60 16.14
N SER A 113 -9.77 9.34 16.30
CA SER A 113 -8.88 8.18 16.23
C SER A 113 -8.71 7.65 14.80
N ARG A 114 -9.36 8.28 13.81
CA ARG A 114 -9.40 7.79 12.43
C ARG A 114 -8.15 8.22 11.69
N LEU A 115 -7.45 7.23 11.12
CA LEU A 115 -6.29 7.45 10.28
C LEU A 115 -6.71 7.69 8.82
N TRP A 116 -5.92 8.51 8.14
CA TRP A 116 -6.12 8.90 6.75
C TRP A 116 -4.83 8.68 5.95
N VAL A 117 -5.01 8.36 4.68
CA VAL A 117 -3.95 8.06 3.71
C VAL A 117 -4.31 8.72 2.39
N GLU A 118 -3.31 9.17 1.63
CA GLU A 118 -3.49 9.58 0.24
C GLU A 118 -3.30 8.35 -0.63
N LEU A 119 -4.35 8.00 -1.36
CA LEU A 119 -4.37 6.87 -2.27
C LEU A 119 -4.24 7.38 -3.69
N PRO A 120 -3.28 6.87 -4.48
CA PRO A 120 -3.14 7.29 -5.87
C PRO A 120 -4.41 6.98 -6.64
N GLU A 121 -4.76 7.84 -7.58
CA GLU A 121 -5.84 7.56 -8.51
C GLU A 121 -5.44 6.42 -9.46
N GLU A 122 -6.40 5.59 -9.85
CA GLU A 122 -6.13 4.35 -10.60
C GLU A 122 -5.39 4.63 -11.91
N HIS A 123 -5.75 5.70 -12.64
CA HIS A 123 -5.05 6.09 -13.87
C HIS A 123 -3.60 6.51 -13.60
N ALA A 124 -3.37 7.31 -12.55
CA ALA A 124 -2.04 7.78 -12.20
C ALA A 124 -1.12 6.61 -11.80
N LEU A 125 -1.67 5.63 -11.06
CA LEU A 125 -0.95 4.42 -10.72
C LEU A 125 -0.68 3.55 -11.96
N ARG A 126 -1.64 3.39 -12.86
CA ARG A 126 -1.47 2.62 -14.10
C ARG A 126 -0.38 3.20 -14.98
N ASP A 127 -0.35 4.53 -15.14
CA ASP A 127 0.67 5.24 -15.91
C ASP A 127 2.06 5.07 -15.25
N PHE A 128 2.12 5.16 -13.92
CA PHE A 128 3.34 4.92 -13.16
C PHE A 128 3.87 3.49 -13.39
N VAL A 129 3.03 2.46 -13.25
CA VAL A 129 3.39 1.05 -13.48
C VAL A 129 3.93 0.85 -14.90
N GLY A 130 3.26 1.43 -15.91
CA GLY A 130 3.70 1.36 -17.31
C GLY A 130 5.10 1.93 -17.52
N SER A 131 5.47 2.99 -16.81
CA SER A 131 6.82 3.57 -16.84
C SER A 131 7.84 2.79 -15.98
N TYR A 132 7.38 2.16 -14.89
CA TYR A 132 8.23 1.46 -13.93
C TYR A 132 8.78 0.14 -14.49
N SER A 133 7.97 -0.62 -15.23
CA SER A 133 8.40 -1.89 -15.85
C SER A 133 9.32 -1.73 -17.07
N ALA A 134 9.53 -0.50 -17.55
CA ALA A 134 10.43 -0.20 -18.66
C ALA A 134 11.90 0.02 -18.22
N THR A 135 12.18 -0.07 -16.92
CA THR A 135 13.53 0.07 -16.32
C THR A 135 14.11 -1.30 -15.98
#